data_AF-A0A3C0DKW8-F1
#
_entry.id   AF-A0A3C0DKW8-F1
#
_cell.length_a   1.000
_cell.length_b   1.000
_cell.length_c   1.000
_cell.angle_alpha   90.00
_cell.angle_beta   90.00
_cell.angle_gamma   90.00
#
_symmetry.space_group_name_H-M   'P 1'
#
loop_
_entity.id
_entity.type
_entity.pdbx_description
1 polymer ?
#
loop_
_entity_poly.entity_id
_entity_poly.type
_entity_poly.pdbx_seq_one_letter_code
_entity_poly.pdbx_strand_id
1 'polypeptide(L)'
;IFDERTLKGELNWCGTQFPTHADAQEASMGLFEYEDFVYNACLLDKEDPVAEWRKIDAIQARIVKYLDTKKQFRIQAQDTDL
;
A
#
# COMPACT_ATOMS: atom_id res chain seq x y z
N ILE A 1 -24.16 -1.36 -5.81
CA ILE A 1 -23.75 0.04 -6.11
C ILE A 1 -22.26 0.29 -5.87
N PHE A 2 -21.71 0.19 -4.64
CA PHE A 2 -20.26 0.40 -4.42
C PHE A 2 -19.42 -0.69 -5.11
N ASP A 3 -19.64 -1.96 -4.77
CA ASP A 3 -18.87 -3.09 -5.32
C ASP A 3 -18.97 -3.18 -6.85
N GLU A 4 -20.16 -3.00 -7.40
CA GLU A 4 -20.39 -3.03 -8.85
C GLU A 4 -19.60 -1.97 -9.62
N ARG A 5 -19.45 -0.76 -9.05
CA ARG A 5 -18.68 0.32 -9.70
C ARG A 5 -17.18 0.14 -9.52
N THR A 6 -16.75 -0.37 -8.38
CA THR A 6 -15.35 -0.74 -8.12
C THR A 6 -14.89 -1.82 -9.10
N LEU A 7 -15.68 -2.88 -9.29
CA LEU A 7 -15.37 -3.97 -10.22
C LEU A 7 -15.30 -3.50 -11.68
N LYS A 8 -16.09 -2.49 -12.04
CA LYS A 8 -16.08 -1.88 -13.38
C LYS A 8 -15.01 -0.80 -13.57
N GLY A 9 -14.26 -0.43 -12.51
CA GLY A 9 -13.28 0.66 -12.56
C GLY A 9 -13.91 2.06 -12.70
N GLU A 10 -15.20 2.21 -12.43
CA GLU A 10 -15.98 3.45 -12.59
C GLU A 10 -15.99 4.32 -11.31
N LEU A 11 -15.29 3.87 -10.27
CA LEU A 11 -15.19 4.53 -8.98
C LEU A 11 -13.72 4.75 -8.62
N ASN A 12 -13.32 6.00 -8.54
CA ASN A 12 -12.08 6.37 -7.88
C ASN A 12 -12.33 6.38 -6.37
N TRP A 13 -11.69 5.48 -5.65
CA TRP A 13 -11.72 5.41 -4.20
C TRP A 13 -10.30 5.25 -3.66
N CYS A 14 -10.05 5.69 -2.44
CA CYS A 14 -8.77 5.59 -1.78
C CYS A 14 -9.00 5.27 -0.29
N GLY A 15 -8.29 4.25 0.21
CA GLY A 15 -8.17 4.01 1.64
C GLY A 15 -6.99 4.80 2.19
N THR A 16 -7.17 5.42 3.36
CA THR A 16 -6.10 6.15 4.05
C THR A 16 -6.14 5.83 5.54
N GLN A 17 -5.05 6.13 6.24
CA GLN A 17 -4.92 5.95 7.68
C GLN A 17 -4.58 7.30 8.32
N PHE A 18 -5.31 7.64 9.37
CA PHE A 18 -4.88 8.66 10.33
C PHE A 18 -4.48 7.94 11.63
N PRO A 19 -3.33 8.26 12.23
CA PRO A 19 -2.87 7.59 13.44
C PRO A 19 -3.76 7.91 14.65
N THR A 20 -4.23 6.89 15.35
CA THR A 20 -4.97 7.03 16.62
C THR A 20 -4.30 6.23 17.74
N HIS A 21 -4.65 6.55 18.99
CA HIS A 21 -4.17 5.78 20.14
C HIS A 21 -4.54 4.30 20.08
N ALA A 22 -5.73 3.97 19.55
CA ALA A 22 -6.16 2.59 19.41
C ALA A 22 -5.30 1.85 18.37
N ASP A 23 -5.03 2.49 17.23
CA ASP A 23 -4.16 1.90 16.20
C ASP A 23 -2.74 1.67 16.72
N ALA A 24 -2.19 2.63 17.46
CA ALA A 24 -0.86 2.52 18.06
C ALA A 24 -0.80 1.35 19.07
N GLN A 25 -1.87 1.18 19.87
CA GLN A 25 -1.98 0.06 20.80
C GLN A 25 -2.01 -1.29 20.07
N GLU A 26 -2.81 -1.41 19.00
CA GLU A 26 -2.87 -2.63 18.18
C GLU A 26 -1.53 -2.94 17.50
N ALA A 27 -0.81 -1.90 17.06
CA ALA A 27 0.53 -2.02 16.48
C ALA A 27 1.63 -2.30 17.54
N SER A 28 1.31 -2.30 18.84
CA SER A 28 2.27 -2.40 19.95
C SER A 28 3.34 -1.28 19.93
N MET A 29 2.93 -0.07 19.54
CA MET A 29 3.80 1.11 19.40
C MET A 29 3.33 2.27 20.31
N GLY A 30 4.23 3.22 20.58
CA GLY A 30 3.82 4.51 21.14
C GLY A 30 3.06 5.35 20.11
N LEU A 31 2.20 6.30 20.54
CA LEU A 31 1.43 7.12 19.59
C LEU A 31 2.34 7.88 18.61
N PHE A 32 3.33 8.63 19.10
CA PHE A 32 4.24 9.39 18.23
C PHE A 32 5.04 8.49 17.28
N GLU A 33 5.44 7.31 17.75
CA GLU A 33 6.14 6.33 16.92
C GLU A 33 5.24 5.81 15.79
N TYR A 34 3.96 5.56 16.10
CA TYR A 34 2.98 5.14 15.12
C TYR A 34 2.61 6.27 14.14
N GLU A 35 2.52 7.51 14.62
CA GLU A 35 2.34 8.70 13.77
C GLU A 35 3.46 8.82 12.73
N ASP A 36 4.71 8.77 13.19
CA ASP A 36 5.88 8.80 12.32
C ASP A 36 5.83 7.63 11.32
N PHE A 37 5.50 6.42 11.77
CA PHE A 37 5.37 5.26 10.89
C PHE A 37 4.33 5.49 9.79
N VAL A 38 3.11 5.91 10.14
CA VAL A 38 2.03 6.14 9.17
C VAL A 38 2.39 7.25 8.18
N TYR A 39 2.92 8.37 8.66
CA TYR A 39 3.26 9.50 7.78
C TYR A 39 4.43 9.18 6.85
N ASN A 40 5.45 8.47 7.34
CA ASN A 40 6.56 8.00 6.49
C ASN A 40 6.07 6.96 5.46
N ALA A 41 5.18 6.05 5.85
CA ALA A 41 4.58 5.06 4.94
C ALA A 41 3.75 5.73 3.82
N CYS A 42 3.12 6.86 4.13
CA CYS A 42 2.41 7.70 3.15
C CYS A 42 3.30 8.71 2.41
N LEU A 43 4.62 8.69 2.66
CA LEU A 43 5.64 9.58 2.08
C LEU A 43 5.46 11.07 2.42
N LEU A 44 4.74 11.37 3.50
CA LEU A 44 4.44 12.74 3.91
C LEU A 44 5.63 13.46 4.55
N ASP A 45 6.69 12.72 4.86
CA ASP A 45 7.98 13.25 5.32
C ASP A 45 8.86 13.81 4.18
N LYS A 46 8.45 13.59 2.93
CA LYS A 46 9.20 14.01 1.73
C LYS A 46 8.86 15.45 1.35
N GLU A 47 9.82 16.15 0.77
CA GLU A 47 9.63 17.53 0.31
C GLU A 47 8.56 17.64 -0.78
N ASP A 48 8.50 16.66 -1.70
CA ASP A 48 7.45 16.52 -2.70
C ASP A 48 6.88 15.08 -2.69
N PRO A 49 5.89 14.81 -1.83
CA PRO A 49 5.26 13.49 -1.74
C PRO A 49 4.63 13.06 -3.07
N VAL A 50 4.12 13.99 -3.88
CA VAL A 50 3.48 13.70 -5.17
C VAL A 50 4.51 13.17 -6.16
N ALA A 51 5.70 13.78 -6.22
CA ALA A 51 6.79 13.29 -7.03
C ALA A 51 7.24 11.89 -6.60
N GLU A 52 7.30 11.61 -5.30
CA GLU A 52 7.65 10.27 -4.80
C GLU A 52 6.60 9.21 -5.17
N TRP A 53 5.31 9.54 -5.03
CA TRP A 53 4.23 8.64 -5.47
C TRP A 53 4.27 8.37 -6.98
N ARG A 54 4.64 9.36 -7.82
CA ARG A 54 4.85 9.15 -9.26
C ARG A 54 6.02 8.20 -9.56
N LYS A 55 7.07 8.20 -8.74
CA LYS A 55 8.17 7.23 -8.87
C LYS A 55 7.70 5.82 -8.52
N ILE A 56 6.90 5.67 -7.46
CA ILE A 56 6.30 4.39 -7.07
C ILE A 56 5.40 3.85 -8.19
N ASP A 57 4.54 4.69 -8.77
CA ASP A 57 3.70 4.35 -9.93
C ASP A 57 4.55 3.77 -11.08
N ALA A 58 5.63 4.46 -11.46
CA ALA A 58 6.53 3.98 -12.50
C ALA A 58 7.22 2.64 -12.16
N ILE A 59 7.58 2.40 -10.89
CA ILE A 59 8.16 1.13 -10.44
C ILE A 59 7.11 0.01 -10.51
N GLN A 60 5.91 0.26 -9.98
CA GLN A 60 4.81 -0.70 -9.98
C GLN A 60 4.37 -1.06 -11.39
N ALA A 61 4.29 -0.09 -12.31
CA ALA A 61 3.97 -0.34 -13.72
C ALA A 61 4.95 -1.34 -14.38
N ARG A 62 6.24 -1.30 -14.01
CA ARG A 62 7.25 -2.26 -14.51
C ARG A 62 7.02 -3.65 -13.94
N ILE A 63 6.66 -3.74 -12.66
CA ILE A 63 6.33 -5.01 -11.99
C ILE A 63 5.08 -5.62 -12.59
N VAL A 64 4.01 -4.85 -12.77
CA VAL A 64 2.76 -5.28 -13.42
C VAL A 64 3.05 -5.85 -14.80
N LYS A 65 3.78 -5.10 -15.64
CA LYS A 65 4.16 -5.56 -16.99
C LYS A 65 4.90 -6.89 -16.97
N TYR A 66 5.76 -7.12 -15.98
CA TYR A 66 6.46 -8.39 -15.84
C TYR A 66 5.51 -9.52 -15.40
N LEU A 67 4.68 -9.28 -14.39
CA LEU A 67 3.77 -10.28 -13.82
C LEU A 67 2.65 -10.68 -14.79
N ASP A 68 2.18 -9.77 -15.64
CA ASP A 68 1.17 -10.05 -16.69
C ASP A 68 1.62 -11.15 -17.67
N THR A 69 2.94 -11.36 -17.81
CA THR A 69 3.49 -12.43 -18.65
C THR A 69 3.46 -13.81 -18.01
N LYS A 70 3.17 -13.90 -16.70
CA LYS A 70 3.22 -15.15 -15.93
C LYS A 70 1.82 -15.76 -15.80
N LYS A 71 1.78 -17.10 -15.71
CA LYS A 71 0.55 -17.88 -15.55
C LYS A 71 0.52 -18.76 -14.31
N GLN A 72 1.68 -18.98 -13.71
CA GLN A 72 1.85 -19.78 -12.50
C GLN A 72 2.85 -19.07 -11.61
N PHE A 73 2.54 -19.06 -10.32
CA PHE A 73 3.39 -18.55 -9.27
C PHE A 73 3.64 -19.71 -8.30
N ARG A 74 4.88 -19.85 -7.82
CA ARG A 74 5.22 -20.71 -6.70
C ARG A 74 5.85 -19.83 -5.64
N ILE A 75 5.24 -19.74 -4.47
CA ILE A 75 5.71 -18.95 -3.34
C ILE A 75 6.32 -19.93 -2.34
N GLN A 76 7.64 -19.88 -2.21
CA GLN A 76 8.38 -20.73 -1.27
C GLN A 76 8.98 -19.89 -0.15
N ALA A 77 8.64 -20.21 1.10
CA ALA A 77 9.23 -19.66 2.30
C ALA A 77 9.38 -20.76 3.36
N GLN A 78 9.94 -20.43 4.53
CA GLN A 78 9.97 -21.37 5.65
C GLN A 78 8.52 -21.77 5.98
N ASP A 79 8.25 -23.08 5.95
CA ASP A 79 6.93 -23.67 6.19
C ASP A 79 5.81 -23.22 5.23
N THR A 80 6.15 -22.70 4.04
CA THR A 80 5.16 -22.32 3.00
C THR A 80 5.64 -22.72 1.60
N ASP A 81 4.80 -23.45 0.87
CA ASP A 81 4.99 -23.78 -0.55
C ASP A 81 3.61 -23.76 -1.24
N LEU A 82 3.32 -22.68 -1.94
CA LEU A 82 2.03 -22.40 -2.59
C LEU A 82 2.18 -22.23 -4.09
#